data_AF-A0A9Q0QLW2-F1
#
_entry.id   AF-A0A9Q0QLW2-F1
#
_cell.length_a   1.000
_cell.length_b   1.000
_cell.length_c   1.000
_cell.angle_alpha   90.00
_cell.angle_beta   90.00
_cell.angle_gamma   90.00
#
_symmetry.space_group_name_H-M   'P 1'
#
loop_
_entity.id
_entity.type
_entity.pdbx_description
1 polymer ?
#
loop_
_entity_poly.entity_id
_entity_poly.type
_entity_poly.pdbx_seq_one_letter_code
_entity_poly.pdbx_strand_id
1 'polypeptide(L)'
;MTEGAEEVINLRSQITCLQNRVRELEEENAKFSSRLSSCRCNELQEKMPREKSENLGEERGEMNSGSKRSGRKKATRKTPGYDTRIMNHHPRRYVALKVMYFGQRFYGFSQEAQMDPSIESEIFKALETTRLLIGDKKEIQYSRCGRTDKGVSAFGQVIALYLRSKLKDIDAHNKHSGETVPEEQDGQPEGEIDYVRVLNGVLPKDIRIVGWCPVSSDFSARFSCLSREYKYFFWGDNLNLSVMETAGKKLIGEHDFRNFCKMDALNVHTYRRNVMSFKISPCDMRFEGTSTLCYKN
;
A
#
# COMPACT_ATOMS: atom_id res chain seq x y z
N MET A 1 54.12 -14.20 -23.47
CA MET A 1 53.69 -14.97 -22.28
C MET A 1 53.02 -14.09 -21.20
N THR A 2 52.62 -12.85 -21.50
CA THR A 2 52.19 -11.86 -20.48
C THR A 2 50.67 -11.61 -20.45
N GLU A 3 49.96 -11.76 -21.57
CA GLU A 3 48.51 -11.48 -21.64
C GLU A 3 47.65 -12.44 -20.79
N GLY A 4 47.96 -13.74 -20.80
CA GLY A 4 47.20 -14.72 -20.02
C GLY A 4 47.34 -14.57 -18.49
N ALA A 5 48.42 -13.94 -18.02
CA ALA A 5 48.61 -13.70 -16.58
C ALA A 5 47.74 -12.55 -16.07
N GLU A 6 47.57 -11.51 -16.88
CA GLU A 6 46.77 -10.32 -16.56
C GLU A 6 45.26 -10.64 -16.55
N GLU A 7 44.83 -11.49 -17.47
CA GLU A 7 43.44 -11.98 -17.55
C GLU A 7 43.07 -12.83 -16.31
N VAL A 8 43.98 -13.68 -15.85
CA VAL A 8 43.80 -14.50 -14.64
C VAL A 8 43.73 -13.63 -13.38
N ILE A 9 44.51 -12.54 -13.31
CA ILE A 9 44.47 -11.60 -12.18
C ILE A 9 43.11 -10.86 -12.16
N ASN A 10 42.62 -10.40 -13.31
CA ASN A 10 41.33 -9.72 -13.41
C ASN A 10 40.18 -10.64 -13.00
N LEU A 11 40.16 -11.89 -13.50
CA LEU A 11 39.15 -12.89 -13.12
C LEU A 11 39.16 -13.19 -11.62
N ARG A 12 40.34 -13.31 -11.00
CA ARG A 12 40.46 -13.50 -9.54
C ARG A 12 39.93 -12.31 -8.75
N SER A 13 40.16 -11.09 -9.23
CA SER A 13 39.60 -9.87 -8.62
C SER A 13 38.07 -9.86 -8.71
N GLN A 14 37.50 -10.23 -9.86
CA GLN A 14 36.06 -10.32 -10.05
C GLN A 14 35.42 -11.39 -9.17
N ILE A 15 36.03 -12.58 -9.08
CA ILE A 15 35.56 -13.66 -8.20
C ILE A 15 35.56 -13.19 -6.74
N THR A 16 36.64 -12.51 -6.31
CA THR A 16 36.73 -11.99 -4.93
C THR A 16 35.66 -10.94 -4.65
N CYS A 17 35.39 -10.05 -5.61
CA CYS A 17 34.31 -9.07 -5.52
C CYS A 17 32.93 -9.74 -5.40
N LEU A 18 32.66 -10.76 -6.23
CA LEU A 18 31.41 -11.51 -6.19
C LEU A 18 31.24 -12.26 -4.86
N GLN A 19 32.29 -12.89 -4.35
CA GLN A 19 32.27 -13.58 -3.05
C GLN A 19 31.98 -12.63 -1.89
N ASN A 20 32.53 -11.42 -1.91
CA ASN A 20 32.21 -10.40 -0.91
C ASN A 20 30.74 -9.96 -1.02
N ARG A 21 30.23 -9.78 -2.24
CA ARG A 21 28.82 -9.40 -2.45
C ARG A 21 27.84 -10.48 -2.00
N VAL A 22 28.15 -11.75 -2.24
CA VAL A 22 27.34 -12.88 -1.75
C VAL A 22 27.30 -12.87 -0.22
N ARG A 23 28.44 -12.66 0.43
CA ARG A 23 28.51 -12.58 1.90
C ARG A 23 27.66 -11.44 2.46
N GLU A 24 27.73 -10.25 1.86
CA GLU A 24 26.88 -9.12 2.25
C GLU A 24 25.39 -9.45 2.11
N LEU A 25 24.99 -10.11 1.03
CA LEU A 25 23.61 -10.51 0.80
C LEU A 25 23.15 -11.59 1.79
N GLU A 26 24.02 -12.53 2.15
CA GLU A 26 23.76 -13.54 3.18
C GLU A 26 23.58 -12.90 4.56
N GLU A 27 24.40 -11.90 4.90
CA GLU A 27 24.27 -11.12 6.14
C GLU A 27 22.97 -10.29 6.16
N GLU A 28 22.62 -9.62 5.05
CA GLU A 28 21.33 -8.91 4.93
C GLU A 28 20.15 -9.87 5.06
N ASN A 29 20.19 -11.03 4.40
CA ASN A 29 19.15 -12.06 4.50
C ASN A 29 19.03 -12.64 5.90
N ALA A 30 20.14 -12.85 6.61
CA ALA A 30 20.14 -13.27 8.01
C ALA A 30 19.49 -12.19 8.90
N LYS A 31 19.78 -10.91 8.63
CA LYS A 31 19.17 -9.77 9.33
C LYS A 31 17.67 -9.69 9.06
N PHE A 32 17.23 -9.87 7.82
CA PHE A 32 15.79 -9.92 7.49
C PHE A 32 15.10 -11.13 8.11
N SER A 33 15.74 -12.30 8.11
CA SER A 33 15.18 -13.51 8.72
C SER A 33 15.05 -13.37 10.24
N SER A 34 16.02 -12.75 10.91
CA SER A 34 15.92 -12.44 12.34
C SER A 34 14.76 -11.49 12.65
N ARG A 35 14.56 -10.46 11.81
CA ARG A 35 13.42 -9.52 11.93
C ARG A 35 12.07 -10.18 11.67
N LEU A 36 12.03 -11.16 10.76
CA LEU A 36 10.83 -11.96 10.52
C LEU A 36 10.55 -12.94 11.67
N SER A 37 11.59 -13.49 12.31
CA SER A 37 11.44 -14.37 13.48
C SER A 37 10.97 -13.64 14.74
N SER A 38 11.28 -12.35 14.87
CA SER A 38 10.72 -11.48 15.92
C SER A 38 9.30 -10.99 15.60
N CYS A 39 8.84 -11.12 14.35
CA CYS A 39 7.46 -10.86 13.99
C CYS A 39 6.59 -12.07 14.35
N ARG A 40 5.62 -11.89 15.26
CA ARG A 40 4.61 -12.90 15.65
C ARG A 40 3.53 -13.13 14.56
N CYS A 41 3.94 -13.08 13.31
CA CYS A 41 3.08 -13.28 12.15
C CYS A 41 3.52 -14.57 11.45
N ASN A 42 3.26 -15.74 12.05
CA ASN A 42 2.83 -16.99 11.40
C ASN A 42 3.14 -18.24 12.24
N GLU A 43 2.12 -18.80 12.90
CA GLU A 43 2.06 -20.23 13.26
C GLU A 43 0.89 -20.95 12.55
N LEU A 44 0.30 -20.37 11.51
CA LEU A 44 -0.91 -20.93 10.87
C LEU A 44 -0.79 -21.23 9.37
N GLN A 45 0.42 -21.30 8.81
CA GLN A 45 0.60 -21.70 7.41
C GLN A 45 0.82 -23.20 7.16
N GLU A 46 0.94 -24.03 8.20
CA GLU A 46 0.96 -25.49 8.02
C GLU A 46 -0.41 -26.10 8.28
N LYS A 47 -1.35 -25.92 7.35
CA LYS A 47 -2.52 -26.80 7.15
C LYS A 47 -3.27 -26.37 5.88
N MET A 48 -2.68 -26.64 4.73
CA MET A 48 -3.47 -26.77 3.50
C MET A 48 -3.85 -28.25 3.32
N PRO A 49 -5.15 -28.61 3.26
CA PRO A 49 -5.54 -29.94 2.84
C PRO A 49 -5.29 -30.09 1.34
N ARG A 50 -4.71 -31.23 0.96
CA ARG A 50 -4.56 -31.68 -0.43
C ARG A 50 -5.95 -31.92 -1.01
N GLU A 51 -6.34 -31.17 -2.03
CA GLU A 51 -7.50 -31.53 -2.85
C GLU A 51 -7.15 -32.78 -3.67
N LYS A 52 -7.93 -33.85 -3.48
CA LYS A 52 -8.00 -34.99 -4.40
C LYS A 52 -9.30 -34.92 -5.19
N SER A 53 -9.11 -35.21 -6.47
CA SER A 53 -10.07 -35.33 -7.55
C SER A 53 -11.19 -36.36 -7.31
N GLU A 54 -12.28 -36.16 -8.07
CA GLU A 54 -13.18 -37.16 -8.67
C GLU A 54 -14.43 -37.69 -7.94
N ASN A 55 -15.57 -37.18 -8.45
CA ASN A 55 -16.65 -37.89 -9.18
C ASN A 55 -17.86 -38.55 -8.47
N LEU A 56 -19.02 -38.10 -8.98
CA LEU A 56 -20.25 -38.80 -9.40
C LEU A 56 -21.19 -39.46 -8.37
N GLY A 57 -22.48 -39.08 -8.47
CA GLY A 57 -23.56 -40.07 -8.65
C GLY A 57 -24.68 -40.15 -7.59
N GLU A 58 -25.88 -39.74 -8.02
CA GLU A 58 -27.19 -40.42 -7.84
C GLU A 58 -28.02 -40.34 -6.53
N GLU A 59 -29.13 -39.59 -6.68
CA GLU A 59 -30.56 -39.92 -6.46
C GLU A 59 -31.14 -40.71 -5.25
N ARG A 60 -32.21 -40.08 -4.71
CA ARG A 60 -33.51 -40.60 -4.19
C ARG A 60 -33.65 -41.18 -2.77
N GLY A 61 -34.76 -40.78 -2.11
CA GLY A 61 -35.59 -41.72 -1.31
C GLY A 61 -36.05 -41.29 0.09
N GLU A 62 -37.17 -40.58 0.16
CA GLU A 62 -38.32 -40.68 1.10
C GLU A 62 -38.22 -40.91 2.65
N MET A 63 -38.92 -39.99 3.34
CA MET A 63 -39.96 -40.12 4.40
C MET A 63 -39.70 -40.69 5.82
N ASN A 64 -40.02 -39.80 6.78
CA ASN A 64 -40.79 -39.94 8.05
C ASN A 64 -40.38 -40.95 9.13
N SER A 65 -40.15 -40.43 10.34
CA SER A 65 -41.09 -40.58 11.47
C SER A 65 -40.69 -39.70 12.67
N GLY A 66 -41.69 -39.18 13.36
CA GLY A 66 -41.53 -38.15 14.37
C GLY A 66 -41.11 -38.65 15.76
N SER A 67 -40.63 -37.71 16.57
CA SER A 67 -40.98 -37.66 17.99
C SER A 67 -40.78 -36.24 18.53
N LYS A 68 -41.91 -35.64 18.91
CA LYS A 68 -42.00 -34.36 19.63
C LYS A 68 -41.35 -34.52 21.00
N ARG A 69 -40.35 -33.67 21.31
CA ARG A 69 -40.04 -33.33 22.71
C ARG A 69 -39.96 -31.83 22.87
N SER A 70 -40.78 -31.36 23.81
CA SER A 70 -41.08 -29.99 24.17
C SER A 70 -39.89 -29.28 24.81
N GLY A 71 -39.33 -28.29 24.12
CA GLY A 71 -38.43 -27.30 24.71
C GLY A 71 -39.08 -25.92 24.65
N ARG A 72 -39.40 -25.35 25.81
CA ARG A 72 -39.93 -23.99 26.01
C ARG A 72 -39.19 -22.96 25.15
N LYS A 73 -39.85 -22.40 24.13
CA LYS A 73 -39.40 -21.18 23.45
C LYS A 73 -39.61 -19.99 24.38
N LYS A 74 -38.54 -19.48 25.01
CA LYS A 74 -38.55 -18.12 25.58
C LYS A 74 -38.65 -17.15 24.40
N ALA A 75 -39.83 -16.55 24.23
CA ALA A 75 -40.06 -15.48 23.28
C ALA A 75 -39.29 -14.23 23.73
N THR A 76 -38.09 -14.04 23.21
CA THR A 76 -37.45 -12.71 23.23
C THR A 76 -38.22 -11.83 22.27
N ARG A 77 -39.01 -10.90 22.82
CA ARG A 77 -39.68 -9.82 22.09
C ARG A 77 -38.65 -9.16 21.16
N LYS A 78 -38.86 -9.26 19.86
CA LYS A 78 -38.15 -8.43 18.88
C LYS A 78 -38.65 -7.01 19.05
N THR A 79 -37.86 -6.17 19.71
CA THR A 79 -38.06 -4.72 19.65
C THR A 79 -37.88 -4.29 18.19
N PRO A 80 -38.89 -3.68 17.54
CA PRO A 80 -38.73 -3.18 16.18
C PRO A 80 -37.90 -1.90 16.23
N GLY A 81 -36.81 -1.83 15.46
CA GLY A 81 -36.07 -0.58 15.22
C GLY A 81 -34.59 -0.55 15.60
N TYR A 82 -33.83 -1.64 15.48
CA TYR A 82 -32.36 -1.52 15.43
C TYR A 82 -31.91 -1.44 13.96
N ASP A 83 -31.80 -0.23 13.44
CA ASP A 83 -31.18 0.01 12.13
C ASP A 83 -29.67 -0.23 12.26
N THR A 84 -29.20 -1.34 11.69
CA THR A 84 -27.79 -1.75 11.70
C THR A 84 -26.86 -0.85 10.86
N ARG A 85 -27.30 0.33 10.43
CA ARG A 85 -26.62 1.16 9.43
C ARG A 85 -25.95 2.43 9.96
N ILE A 86 -26.10 2.74 11.26
CA ILE A 86 -25.45 3.93 11.85
C ILE A 86 -24.55 3.49 13.00
N MET A 87 -23.29 3.18 12.67
CA MET A 87 -22.24 2.78 13.61
C MET A 87 -21.64 3.97 14.40
N ASN A 88 -22.44 4.98 14.76
CA ASN A 88 -21.96 6.23 15.38
C ASN A 88 -21.44 6.08 16.83
N HIS A 89 -21.43 4.86 17.38
CA HIS A 89 -20.99 4.58 18.76
C HIS A 89 -19.59 3.98 18.86
N HIS A 90 -18.94 3.68 17.73
CA HIS A 90 -17.57 3.17 17.75
C HIS A 90 -16.58 4.33 17.80
N PRO A 91 -15.53 4.23 18.63
CA PRO A 91 -14.47 5.23 18.58
C PRO A 91 -13.80 5.21 17.21
N ARG A 92 -13.25 6.36 16.82
CA ARG A 92 -12.61 6.55 15.53
C ARG A 92 -11.22 7.12 15.75
N ARG A 93 -10.33 6.94 14.77
CA ARG A 93 -8.97 7.46 14.82
C ARG A 93 -8.59 8.00 13.46
N TYR A 94 -7.92 9.15 13.44
CA TYR A 94 -7.35 9.69 12.22
C TYR A 94 -6.04 8.96 11.92
N VAL A 95 -5.97 8.31 10.77
CA VAL A 95 -4.81 7.49 10.38
C VAL A 95 -4.33 7.87 8.98
N ALA A 96 -3.04 7.70 8.74
CA ALA A 96 -2.47 7.66 7.41
C ALA A 96 -2.26 6.21 7.00
N LEU A 97 -2.65 5.85 5.78
CA LEU A 97 -2.40 4.56 5.16
C LEU A 97 -1.39 4.72 4.02
N LYS A 98 -0.36 3.88 4.01
CA LYS A 98 0.57 3.74 2.88
C LYS A 98 0.05 2.68 1.94
N VAL A 99 -0.21 3.08 0.69
CA VAL A 99 -0.83 2.28 -0.35
C VAL A 99 0.15 2.03 -1.49
N MET A 100 0.28 0.76 -1.86
CA MET A 100 0.95 0.30 -3.07
C MET A 100 -0.10 -0.21 -4.06
N TYR A 101 0.05 0.10 -5.33
CA TYR A 101 -0.79 -0.47 -6.38
C TYR A 101 -0.12 -0.56 -7.74
N PHE A 102 -0.53 -1.57 -8.51
CA PHE A 102 -0.23 -1.67 -9.94
C PHE A 102 -1.38 -1.06 -10.75
N GLY A 103 -1.09 0.06 -11.43
CA GLY A 103 -2.12 0.91 -12.03
C GLY A 103 -2.68 0.43 -13.38
N GLN A 104 -2.08 -0.58 -14.01
CA GLN A 104 -2.30 -0.94 -15.42
C GLN A 104 -3.78 -1.11 -15.79
N ARG A 105 -4.59 -1.71 -14.93
CA ARG A 105 -6.02 -1.97 -15.17
C ARG A 105 -6.98 -0.91 -14.63
N PHE A 106 -6.46 0.18 -14.07
CA PHE A 106 -7.25 1.20 -13.39
C PHE A 106 -7.27 2.52 -14.18
N TYR A 107 -8.39 3.23 -14.12
CA TYR A 107 -8.57 4.56 -14.72
C TYR A 107 -7.97 5.70 -13.89
N GLY A 108 -6.86 5.40 -13.20
CA GLY A 108 -6.15 6.32 -12.33
C GLY A 108 -6.51 6.14 -10.86
N PHE A 109 -5.95 7.04 -10.03
CA PHE A 109 -6.15 6.96 -8.59
C PHE A 109 -7.56 7.40 -8.19
N SER A 110 -8.00 8.55 -8.71
CA SER A 110 -9.21 9.22 -8.21
C SER A 110 -10.48 8.61 -8.78
N GLN A 111 -11.51 8.51 -7.95
CA GLN A 111 -12.84 8.13 -8.41
C GLN A 111 -13.49 9.33 -9.11
N GLU A 112 -13.83 9.15 -10.39
CA GLU A 112 -14.56 10.11 -11.22
C GLU A 112 -15.79 9.45 -11.82
N ALA A 113 -16.82 10.23 -12.14
CA ALA A 113 -18.04 9.71 -12.73
C ALA A 113 -17.71 8.99 -14.06
N GLN A 114 -18.20 7.76 -14.22
CA GLN A 114 -18.03 6.92 -15.43
C GLN A 114 -16.63 6.31 -15.65
N MET A 115 -15.68 6.44 -14.70
CA MET A 115 -14.35 5.82 -14.79
C MET A 115 -14.13 4.82 -13.64
N ASP A 116 -14.52 3.55 -13.87
CA ASP A 116 -14.32 2.41 -12.93
C ASP A 116 -13.65 1.24 -13.71
N PRO A 117 -12.74 0.46 -13.11
CA PRO A 117 -12.24 0.57 -11.73
C PRO A 117 -11.20 1.69 -11.53
N SER A 118 -11.28 2.39 -10.40
CA SER A 118 -10.26 3.32 -9.89
C SER A 118 -9.62 2.77 -8.62
N ILE A 119 -8.41 3.23 -8.26
CA ILE A 119 -7.77 2.78 -7.01
C ILE A 119 -8.60 3.22 -5.80
N GLU A 120 -9.07 4.46 -5.80
CA GLU A 120 -9.89 5.03 -4.73
C GLU A 120 -11.21 4.27 -4.57
N SER A 121 -11.92 3.96 -5.67
CA SER A 121 -13.18 3.20 -5.58
C SER A 121 -12.99 1.82 -4.96
N GLU A 122 -11.94 1.09 -5.30
CA GLU A 122 -11.63 -0.21 -4.69
C GLU A 122 -11.26 -0.10 -3.20
N ILE A 123 -10.52 0.93 -2.81
CA ILE A 123 -10.18 1.18 -1.40
C ILE A 123 -11.44 1.50 -0.60
N PHE A 124 -12.33 2.36 -1.12
CA PHE A 124 -13.60 2.67 -0.45
C PHE A 124 -14.52 1.45 -0.36
N LYS A 125 -14.64 0.63 -1.42
CA LYS A 125 -15.36 -0.66 -1.37
C LYS A 125 -14.80 -1.57 -0.27
N ALA A 126 -13.48 -1.66 -0.13
CA ALA A 126 -12.84 -2.46 0.92
C ALA A 126 -13.12 -1.92 2.34
N LEU A 127 -13.04 -0.60 2.51
CA LEU A 127 -13.32 0.07 3.78
C LEU A 127 -14.79 -0.09 4.23
N GLU A 128 -15.73 -0.02 3.29
CA GLU A 128 -17.15 -0.29 3.52
C GLU A 128 -17.40 -1.76 3.87
N THR A 129 -16.83 -2.68 3.08
CA THR A 129 -16.96 -4.14 3.29
C THR A 129 -16.47 -4.58 4.66
N THR A 130 -15.36 -4.00 5.12
CA THR A 130 -14.75 -4.28 6.43
C THR A 130 -15.37 -3.49 7.58
N ARG A 131 -16.36 -2.64 7.28
CA ARG A 131 -17.05 -1.74 8.22
C ARG A 131 -16.09 -0.82 8.98
N LEU A 132 -15.02 -0.39 8.32
CA LEU A 132 -14.05 0.55 8.90
C LEU A 132 -14.48 2.01 8.73
N LEU A 133 -15.34 2.31 7.76
CA LEU A 133 -15.98 3.63 7.66
C LEU A 133 -17.16 3.73 8.61
N ILE A 134 -17.18 4.83 9.35
CA ILE A 134 -18.26 5.22 10.25
C ILE A 134 -18.64 6.65 9.90
N GLY A 135 -19.95 6.92 9.83
CA GLY A 135 -20.48 8.24 9.56
C GLY A 135 -20.52 8.58 8.07
N ASP A 136 -20.88 9.84 7.79
CA ASP A 136 -21.04 10.34 6.43
C ASP A 136 -19.68 10.64 5.78
N LYS A 137 -19.64 10.67 4.43
CA LYS A 137 -18.41 10.98 3.66
C LYS A 137 -17.70 12.27 4.11
N LYS A 138 -18.44 13.25 4.63
CA LYS A 138 -17.89 14.52 5.14
C LYS A 138 -17.12 14.34 6.44
N GLU A 139 -17.50 13.38 7.28
CA GLU A 139 -16.89 13.15 8.60
C GLU A 139 -15.60 12.33 8.52
N ILE A 140 -15.36 11.67 7.40
CA ILE A 140 -14.19 10.80 7.17
C ILE A 140 -12.89 11.62 7.04
N GLN A 141 -12.99 12.94 6.77
CA GLN A 141 -11.83 13.84 6.58
C GLN A 141 -10.78 13.25 5.63
N TYR A 142 -11.26 12.71 4.51
CA TYR A 142 -10.41 12.01 3.56
C TYR A 142 -9.49 12.97 2.79
N SER A 143 -8.21 12.63 2.73
CA SER A 143 -7.20 13.32 1.91
C SER A 143 -6.26 12.31 1.23
N ARG A 144 -5.70 12.71 0.09
CA ARG A 144 -4.78 11.89 -0.72
C ARG A 144 -3.53 12.69 -1.07
N CYS A 145 -2.37 12.06 -1.03
CA CYS A 145 -1.11 12.74 -1.30
C CYS A 145 -1.03 13.27 -2.73
N GLY A 146 -1.23 12.41 -3.73
CA GLY A 146 -1.25 12.81 -5.14
C GLY A 146 -2.33 12.07 -5.93
N ARG A 147 -2.79 12.66 -7.03
CA ARG A 147 -3.54 11.90 -8.04
C ARG A 147 -2.52 11.24 -8.97
N THR A 148 -2.80 10.02 -9.43
CA THR A 148 -2.06 9.39 -10.52
C THR A 148 -3.01 9.15 -11.68
N ASP A 149 -2.50 9.33 -12.90
CA ASP A 149 -3.28 9.15 -14.12
C ASP A 149 -3.55 7.67 -14.43
N LYS A 150 -4.39 7.42 -15.43
CA LYS A 150 -4.71 6.08 -15.92
C LYS A 150 -3.44 5.27 -16.20
N GLY A 151 -3.42 4.03 -15.70
CA GLY A 151 -2.29 3.11 -15.90
C GLY A 151 -1.07 3.34 -14.99
N VAL A 152 -0.98 4.47 -14.28
CA VAL A 152 0.18 4.78 -13.43
C VAL A 152 0.15 3.97 -12.13
N SER A 153 1.25 3.28 -11.82
CA SER A 153 1.45 2.55 -10.57
C SER A 153 2.02 3.44 -9.46
N ALA A 154 1.89 3.03 -8.20
CA ALA A 154 2.53 3.70 -7.06
C ALA A 154 3.01 2.70 -6.02
N PHE A 155 4.16 2.96 -5.42
CA PHE A 155 4.69 2.16 -4.30
C PHE A 155 4.44 2.81 -2.92
N GLY A 156 4.24 4.13 -2.90
CA GLY A 156 4.16 4.92 -1.67
C GLY A 156 3.09 6.00 -1.73
N GLN A 157 1.94 5.70 -2.35
CA GLN A 157 0.80 6.60 -2.24
C GLN A 157 0.37 6.68 -0.78
N VAL A 158 -0.04 7.85 -0.31
CA VAL A 158 -0.52 8.05 1.06
C VAL A 158 -1.93 8.63 1.02
N ILE A 159 -2.83 8.03 1.79
CA ILE A 159 -4.15 8.59 2.10
C ILE A 159 -4.29 8.79 3.60
N ALA A 160 -5.09 9.74 4.02
CA ALA A 160 -5.45 9.93 5.43
C ALA A 160 -6.94 10.12 5.60
N LEU A 161 -7.51 9.47 6.61
CA LEU A 161 -8.94 9.42 6.90
C LEU A 161 -9.22 8.91 8.30
N TYR A 162 -10.41 9.23 8.82
CA TYR A 162 -10.92 8.60 10.05
C TYR A 162 -11.39 7.18 9.76
N LEU A 163 -10.89 6.23 10.56
CA LEU A 163 -11.33 4.84 10.57
C LEU A 163 -11.86 4.46 11.95
N ARG A 164 -12.73 3.45 11.99
CA ARG A 164 -13.08 2.75 13.24
C ARG A 164 -11.81 2.35 13.99
N SER A 165 -11.80 2.62 15.28
CA SER A 165 -10.75 2.20 16.21
C SER A 165 -11.34 1.23 17.25
N LYS A 166 -10.49 0.40 17.85
CA LYS A 166 -10.80 -0.31 19.09
C LYS A 166 -10.49 0.52 20.33
N LEU A 167 -9.54 1.44 20.19
CA LEU A 167 -9.10 2.30 21.27
C LEU A 167 -10.06 3.48 21.36
N LYS A 168 -10.47 3.81 22.58
CA LYS A 168 -11.21 5.05 22.81
C LYS A 168 -10.25 6.22 22.61
N ASP A 169 -10.74 7.32 22.04
CA ASP A 169 -9.94 8.54 21.95
C ASP A 169 -9.44 8.89 23.34
N ILE A 170 -8.12 8.99 23.49
CA ILE A 170 -7.53 9.70 24.63
C ILE A 170 -7.75 11.16 24.27
N ASP A 171 -8.84 11.73 24.75
CA ASP A 171 -9.17 13.12 24.54
C ASP A 171 -7.94 13.99 24.83
N ALA A 172 -7.51 14.76 23.82
CA ALA A 172 -6.49 15.80 23.91
C ALA A 172 -6.85 16.95 24.89
N HIS A 173 -7.92 16.80 25.66
CA HIS A 173 -8.38 17.74 26.69
C HIS A 173 -8.05 17.33 28.12
N ASN A 174 -7.49 16.15 28.40
CA ASN A 174 -7.05 15.81 29.76
C ASN A 174 -5.59 16.19 30.02
N LYS A 175 -5.27 17.49 29.88
CA LYS A 175 -4.10 18.08 30.55
C LYS A 175 -4.42 18.18 32.04
N HIS A 176 -4.45 17.07 32.78
CA HIS A 176 -4.32 16.98 34.24
C HIS A 176 -4.44 15.51 34.68
N SER A 177 -3.46 14.69 34.35
CA SER A 177 -3.00 13.61 35.22
C SER A 177 -1.60 13.24 34.79
N GLY A 178 -0.63 13.47 35.69
CA GLY A 178 0.77 13.13 35.50
C GLY A 178 0.98 11.63 35.61
N GLU A 179 0.41 10.86 34.69
CA GLU A 179 0.77 9.47 34.47
C GLU A 179 1.75 9.40 33.31
N THR A 180 2.95 8.95 33.64
CA THR A 180 4.09 8.72 32.75
C THR A 180 3.64 8.01 31.47
N VAL A 181 3.82 8.71 30.35
CA VAL A 181 3.69 8.18 28.99
C VAL A 181 4.61 6.95 28.88
N PRO A 182 4.09 5.74 28.62
CA PRO A 182 4.95 4.61 28.29
C PRO A 182 5.68 4.95 26.99
N GLU A 183 7.01 4.86 27.00
CA GLU A 183 7.85 5.12 25.84
C GLU A 183 7.36 4.32 24.62
N GLU A 184 7.09 5.04 23.53
CA GLU A 184 6.67 4.51 22.24
C GLU A 184 7.83 3.72 21.59
N GLN A 185 7.94 2.44 21.92
CA GLN A 185 8.69 1.51 21.08
C GLN A 185 7.74 0.92 20.03
N ASP A 186 7.97 1.31 18.79
CA ASP A 186 7.41 0.71 17.57
C ASP A 186 5.92 0.98 17.26
N GLY A 187 5.48 2.25 17.41
CA GLY A 187 4.52 2.95 16.54
C GLY A 187 3.09 2.38 16.33
N GLN A 188 2.76 1.20 16.85
CA GLN A 188 1.44 0.59 16.80
C GLN A 188 0.90 0.48 18.22
N PRO A 189 -0.18 1.22 18.56
CA PRO A 189 -0.77 1.10 19.88
C PRO A 189 -1.32 -0.32 20.06
N GLU A 190 -0.83 -1.01 21.10
CA GLU A 190 -1.24 -2.37 21.40
C GLU A 190 -2.77 -2.48 21.48
N GLY A 191 -3.32 -3.46 20.77
CA GLY A 191 -4.76 -3.74 20.77
C GLY A 191 -5.60 -3.00 19.71
N GLU A 192 -5.01 -2.17 18.85
CA GLU A 192 -5.73 -1.55 17.72
C GLU A 192 -6.18 -2.59 16.66
N ILE A 193 -7.05 -2.16 15.75
CA ILE A 193 -7.37 -2.91 14.53
C ILE A 193 -6.14 -2.99 13.63
N ASP A 194 -5.79 -4.21 13.25
CA ASP A 194 -4.81 -4.46 12.18
C ASP A 194 -5.43 -4.09 10.81
N TYR A 195 -5.40 -2.79 10.49
CA TYR A 195 -5.98 -2.25 9.26
C TYR A 195 -5.34 -2.87 8.02
N VAL A 196 -4.04 -3.17 8.06
CA VAL A 196 -3.29 -3.76 6.96
C VAL A 196 -3.86 -5.13 6.62
N ARG A 197 -3.95 -6.04 7.60
CA ARG A 197 -4.49 -7.39 7.37
C ARG A 197 -5.96 -7.36 6.98
N VAL A 198 -6.76 -6.53 7.66
CA VAL A 198 -8.21 -6.42 7.42
C VAL A 198 -8.49 -5.93 6.00
N LEU A 199 -7.83 -4.87 5.54
CA LEU A 199 -8.04 -4.32 4.20
C LEU A 199 -7.46 -5.23 3.11
N ASN A 200 -6.25 -5.75 3.30
CA ASN A 200 -5.63 -6.64 2.31
C ASN A 200 -6.38 -7.97 2.15
N GLY A 201 -7.20 -8.38 3.13
CA GLY A 201 -8.07 -9.56 3.03
C GLY A 201 -9.23 -9.41 2.04
N VAL A 202 -9.62 -8.18 1.70
CA VAL A 202 -10.73 -7.89 0.77
C VAL A 202 -10.30 -7.11 -0.48
N LEU A 203 -9.14 -6.45 -0.44
CA LEU A 203 -8.63 -5.69 -1.59
C LEU A 203 -8.21 -6.62 -2.75
N PRO A 204 -8.39 -6.18 -4.01
CA PRO A 204 -7.85 -6.89 -5.15
C PRO A 204 -6.33 -7.08 -5.05
N LYS A 205 -5.78 -8.13 -5.68
CA LYS A 205 -4.36 -8.48 -5.57
C LYS A 205 -3.40 -7.35 -5.96
N ASP A 206 -3.83 -6.47 -6.84
CA ASP A 206 -3.05 -5.35 -7.37
C ASP A 206 -2.99 -4.13 -6.45
N ILE A 207 -3.73 -4.12 -5.33
CA ILE A 207 -3.75 -3.02 -4.35
C ILE A 207 -3.40 -3.59 -2.99
N ARG A 208 -2.42 -2.97 -2.32
CA ARG A 208 -1.96 -3.38 -1.00
C ARG A 208 -1.80 -2.18 -0.08
N ILE A 209 -2.34 -2.30 1.12
CA ILE A 209 -1.95 -1.46 2.25
C ILE A 209 -0.64 -2.03 2.79
N VAL A 210 0.42 -1.22 2.78
CA VAL A 210 1.77 -1.61 3.18
C VAL A 210 2.02 -1.28 4.65
N GLY A 211 1.35 -0.25 5.16
CA GLY A 211 1.49 0.19 6.54
C GLY A 211 0.49 1.28 6.88
N TRP A 212 0.41 1.61 8.15
CA TRP A 212 -0.43 2.67 8.66
C TRP A 212 0.19 3.30 9.91
N CYS A 213 -0.21 4.53 10.23
CA CYS A 213 0.11 5.17 11.50
C CYS A 213 -1.03 6.10 11.95
N PRO A 214 -1.21 6.32 13.27
CA PRO A 214 -2.02 7.44 13.75
C PRO A 214 -1.41 8.76 13.31
N VAL A 215 -2.25 9.76 13.05
CA VAL A 215 -1.82 11.12 12.69
C VAL A 215 -2.66 12.16 13.42
N SER A 216 -2.10 13.35 13.60
CA SER A 216 -2.80 14.49 14.19
C SER A 216 -3.97 14.95 13.31
N SER A 217 -5.02 15.51 13.91
CA SER A 217 -6.25 15.94 13.21
C SER A 217 -6.03 17.05 12.17
N ASP A 218 -4.92 17.77 12.25
CA ASP A 218 -4.48 18.80 11.29
C ASP A 218 -3.67 18.23 10.11
N PHE A 219 -3.29 16.95 10.15
CA PHE A 219 -2.56 16.31 9.08
C PHE A 219 -3.39 16.25 7.79
N SER A 220 -2.74 16.51 6.65
CA SER A 220 -3.31 16.29 5.34
C SER A 220 -2.31 15.54 4.49
N ALA A 221 -2.68 14.37 3.96
CA ALA A 221 -1.79 13.61 3.08
C ALA A 221 -1.32 14.46 1.88
N ARG A 222 -2.15 15.42 1.44
CA ARG A 222 -1.83 16.35 0.34
C ARG A 222 -0.92 17.49 0.78
N PHE A 223 -1.30 18.23 1.81
CA PHE A 223 -0.66 19.50 2.16
C PHE A 223 0.51 19.35 3.14
N SER A 224 0.53 18.27 3.93
CA SER A 224 1.69 17.91 4.76
C SER A 224 2.80 17.22 3.96
N CYS A 225 2.55 16.88 2.68
CA CYS A 225 3.55 16.30 1.79
C CYS A 225 4.55 17.37 1.32
N LEU A 226 5.83 17.15 1.59
CA LEU A 226 6.91 18.08 1.23
C LEU A 226 7.40 17.89 -0.21
N SER A 227 7.51 16.64 -0.66
CA SER A 227 8.02 16.28 -1.98
C SER A 227 7.49 14.92 -2.43
N ARG A 228 7.62 14.66 -3.74
CA ARG A 228 7.24 13.39 -4.37
C ARG A 228 8.36 12.93 -5.28
N GLU A 229 8.66 11.64 -5.24
CA GLU A 229 9.64 10.97 -6.12
C GLU A 229 8.88 10.11 -7.13
N TYR A 230 9.28 10.17 -8.41
CA TYR A 230 8.63 9.43 -9.48
C TYR A 230 9.64 8.61 -10.28
N LYS A 231 9.30 7.34 -10.44
CA LYS A 231 10.12 6.34 -11.12
C LYS A 231 9.53 6.01 -12.47
N TYR A 232 10.22 6.40 -13.54
CA TYR A 232 9.82 6.07 -14.91
C TYR A 232 10.68 4.92 -15.43
N PHE A 233 10.01 3.89 -15.91
CA PHE A 233 10.62 2.72 -16.54
C PHE A 233 10.27 2.72 -18.03
N PHE A 234 11.28 2.63 -18.88
CA PHE A 234 11.11 2.59 -20.33
C PHE A 234 12.25 1.81 -20.99
N TRP A 235 11.98 1.36 -22.22
CA TRP A 235 12.95 0.66 -23.04
C TRP A 235 13.98 1.63 -23.59
N GLY A 236 15.26 1.26 -23.48
CA GLY A 236 16.38 2.11 -23.88
C GLY A 236 16.69 2.14 -25.38
N ASP A 237 15.93 1.43 -26.22
CA ASP A 237 16.27 1.25 -27.64
C ASP A 237 16.39 2.60 -28.36
N ASN A 238 17.57 2.86 -28.93
CA ASN A 238 17.95 4.12 -29.61
C ASN A 238 17.99 5.38 -28.72
N LEU A 239 17.99 5.25 -27.38
CA LEU A 239 18.11 6.38 -26.46
C LEU A 239 19.55 6.63 -26.03
N ASN A 240 20.03 7.87 -26.17
CA ASN A 240 21.34 8.27 -25.66
C ASN A 240 21.23 8.75 -24.21
N LEU A 241 21.53 7.86 -23.26
CA LEU A 241 21.41 8.13 -21.82
C LEU A 241 22.28 9.30 -21.36
N SER A 242 23.48 9.48 -21.94
CA SER A 242 24.38 10.59 -21.57
C SER A 242 23.78 11.95 -21.95
N VAL A 243 23.17 12.04 -23.14
CA VAL A 243 22.49 13.25 -23.59
C VAL A 243 21.23 13.50 -22.76
N MET A 244 20.46 12.45 -22.44
CA MET A 244 19.27 12.55 -21.59
C MET A 244 19.62 13.01 -20.17
N GLU A 245 20.67 12.47 -19.56
CA GLU A 245 21.18 12.90 -18.24
C GLU A 245 21.57 14.38 -18.28
N THR A 246 22.33 14.78 -19.30
CA THR A 246 22.76 16.18 -19.48
C THR A 246 21.57 17.13 -19.67
N ALA A 247 20.58 16.73 -20.47
CA ALA A 247 19.36 17.51 -20.67
C ALA A 247 18.49 17.57 -19.40
N GLY A 248 18.34 16.44 -18.69
CA GLY A 248 17.56 16.33 -17.47
C GLY A 248 18.12 17.17 -16.32
N LYS A 249 19.44 17.28 -16.19
CA LYS A 249 20.09 18.17 -15.21
C LYS A 249 19.70 19.63 -15.37
N LYS A 250 19.32 20.07 -16.58
CA LYS A 250 18.82 21.45 -16.81
C LYS A 250 17.44 21.70 -16.20
N LEU A 251 16.70 20.65 -15.85
CA LEU A 251 15.40 20.76 -15.19
C LEU A 251 15.53 21.01 -13.68
N ILE A 252 16.70 20.72 -13.08
CA ILE A 252 16.94 20.86 -11.64
C ILE A 252 16.87 22.34 -11.25
N GLY A 253 16.26 22.61 -10.09
CA GLY A 253 16.00 23.96 -9.58
C GLY A 253 14.58 24.43 -9.87
N GLU A 254 14.36 25.72 -9.67
CA GLU A 254 13.04 26.34 -9.80
C GLU A 254 12.84 26.94 -11.20
N HIS A 255 11.87 26.40 -11.94
CA HIS A 255 11.55 26.84 -13.30
C HIS A 255 10.05 26.98 -13.52
N ASP A 256 9.67 27.70 -14.56
CA ASP A 256 8.30 27.72 -15.06
C ASP A 256 8.07 26.53 -16.01
N PHE A 257 7.24 25.58 -15.57
CA PHE A 257 6.97 24.34 -16.29
C PHE A 257 5.65 24.38 -17.08
N ARG A 258 5.11 25.56 -17.44
CA ARG A 258 3.82 25.66 -18.15
C ARG A 258 3.74 24.81 -19.44
N ASN A 259 4.86 24.71 -20.18
CA ASN A 259 4.93 23.92 -21.41
C ASN A 259 4.99 22.39 -21.16
N PHE A 260 5.17 21.96 -19.92
CA PHE A 260 5.20 20.56 -19.51
C PHE A 260 3.90 20.11 -18.83
N CYS A 261 2.86 20.94 -18.86
CA CYS A 261 1.56 20.60 -18.29
C CYS A 261 0.43 20.94 -19.25
N LYS A 262 -0.69 20.24 -19.10
CA LYS A 262 -1.93 20.66 -19.76
C LYS A 262 -2.37 21.99 -19.16
N MET A 263 -2.61 22.98 -20.02
CA MET A 263 -3.08 24.28 -19.58
C MET A 263 -4.48 24.16 -18.97
N ASP A 264 -4.58 24.50 -17.69
CA ASP A 264 -5.82 24.62 -16.94
C ASP A 264 -5.80 25.94 -16.18
N ALA A 265 -6.14 27.02 -16.90
CA ALA A 265 -6.09 28.38 -16.36
C ALA A 265 -7.16 28.64 -15.29
N LEU A 266 -8.17 27.77 -15.16
CA LEU A 266 -9.22 27.90 -14.16
C LEU A 266 -8.75 27.42 -12.79
N ASN A 267 -7.95 26.35 -12.74
CA ASN A 267 -7.55 25.70 -11.49
C ASN A 267 -6.08 25.89 -11.13
N VAL A 268 -5.23 26.32 -12.06
CA VAL A 268 -3.77 26.45 -11.85
C VAL A 268 -3.32 27.89 -12.04
N HIS A 269 -2.94 28.53 -10.93
CA HIS A 269 -2.46 29.91 -10.94
C HIS A 269 -0.92 30.02 -10.99
N THR A 270 -0.20 28.95 -10.65
CA THR A 270 1.26 28.90 -10.71
C THR A 270 1.77 27.64 -11.38
N TYR A 271 2.66 27.83 -12.35
CA TYR A 271 3.37 26.79 -13.08
C TYR A 271 4.82 26.64 -12.63
N ARG A 272 5.25 27.44 -11.63
CA ARG A 272 6.59 27.35 -11.06
C ARG A 272 6.70 26.10 -10.20
N ARG A 273 7.72 25.28 -10.46
CA ARG A 273 8.01 24.06 -9.69
C ARG A 273 9.50 23.99 -9.43
N ASN A 274 9.87 23.37 -8.31
CA ASN A 274 11.26 23.09 -7.97
C ASN A 274 11.53 21.59 -8.16
N VAL A 275 12.44 21.25 -9.08
CA VAL A 275 12.92 19.88 -9.25
C VAL A 275 14.17 19.71 -8.38
N MET A 276 14.05 18.92 -7.32
CA MET A 276 15.12 18.73 -6.33
C MET A 276 16.28 17.87 -6.87
N SER A 277 15.96 16.86 -7.67
CA SER A 277 16.94 15.95 -8.26
C SER A 277 16.42 15.36 -9.57
N PHE A 278 17.34 14.96 -10.43
CA PHE A 278 17.07 14.17 -11.62
C PHE A 278 18.20 13.16 -11.78
N LYS A 279 17.87 11.89 -12.04
CA LYS A 279 18.84 10.86 -12.38
C LYS A 279 18.26 9.95 -13.45
N ILE A 280 19.06 9.54 -14.44
CA ILE A 280 18.75 8.42 -15.32
C ILE A 280 19.84 7.36 -15.21
N SER A 281 19.45 6.09 -15.12
CA SER A 281 20.39 4.98 -15.09
C SER A 281 19.87 3.77 -15.86
N PRO A 282 20.75 3.01 -16.54
CA PRO A 282 20.38 1.68 -17.01
C PRO A 282 20.01 0.79 -15.81
N CYS A 283 19.07 -0.13 -16.00
CA CYS A 283 18.67 -1.14 -15.05
C CYS A 283 18.97 -2.51 -15.68
N ASP A 284 20.03 -3.15 -15.19
CA ASP A 284 20.60 -4.38 -15.74
C ASP A 284 19.82 -5.66 -15.40
N MET A 285 18.55 -5.57 -15.02
CA MET A 285 17.69 -6.74 -14.85
C MET A 285 17.26 -7.29 -16.21
N ARG A 286 18.19 -7.97 -16.87
CA ARG A 286 17.87 -8.88 -17.97
C ARG A 286 17.25 -10.14 -17.37
N PHE A 287 15.92 -10.22 -17.36
CA PHE A 287 15.27 -11.52 -17.47
C PHE A 287 15.61 -12.04 -18.86
N GLU A 288 16.16 -13.26 -18.94
CA GLU A 288 16.71 -13.88 -20.15
C GLU A 288 15.95 -13.48 -21.44
N GLY A 289 16.60 -12.65 -22.28
CA GLY A 289 16.27 -12.57 -23.71
C GLY A 289 15.83 -11.23 -24.31
N THR A 290 15.50 -10.16 -23.58
CA THR A 290 15.13 -8.87 -24.22
C THR A 290 15.51 -7.61 -23.43
N SER A 291 15.59 -6.49 -24.15
CA SER A 291 16.20 -5.17 -23.93
C SER A 291 16.22 -4.54 -22.51
N THR A 292 17.24 -3.71 -22.29
CA THR A 292 17.54 -2.95 -21.07
C THR A 292 16.39 -2.06 -20.62
N LEU A 293 15.91 -2.28 -19.39
CA LEU A 293 15.04 -1.37 -18.65
C LEU A 293 15.89 -0.16 -18.21
N CYS A 294 15.44 1.08 -18.34
CA CYS A 294 16.11 2.25 -17.74
C CYS A 294 15.22 2.88 -16.67
N TYR A 295 15.83 3.49 -15.66
CA TYR A 295 15.20 3.99 -14.45
C TYR A 295 15.44 5.49 -14.26
N LYS A 296 14.45 6.22 -13.71
CA LYS A 296 14.53 7.65 -13.35
C LYS A 296 14.22 7.89 -11.86
N ASN A 297 15.00 8.74 -11.17
CA ASN A 297 14.61 9.36 -9.88
C ASN A 297 14.00 10.75 -10.13
#